data_AF-A0A5R2N7M5-F1
#
_entry.id   AF-A0A5R2N7M5-F1
#
_cell.length_a   1.000
_cell.length_b   1.000
_cell.length_c   1.000
_cell.angle_alpha   90.00
_cell.angle_beta   90.00
_cell.angle_gamma   90.00
#
_symmetry.space_group_name_H-M   'P 1'
#
loop_
_entity.id
_entity.type
_entity.pdbx_description
1 polymer ?
#
loop_
_entity_poly.entity_id
_entity_poly.type
_entity_poly.pdbx_seq_one_letter_code
_entity_poly.pdbx_strand_id
1 'polypeptide(L)'
;RHLLTGWYGIGSALSAFVAVRGEVGRDLLARMFEHSRFFRLIVDEAEKTLYQADMEIARLYAGLVSDSDAAKRIFARIAGEYELTRRLIGDLTGGDLSERFPMFKRRFDSLRRQMDDIHRLQVDLLRDVRARTMDQKRATDALLVSINCISAGLGWTG
;
A
#
# COMPACT_ATOMS: atom_id res chain seq x y z
N ARG A 1 0.19 6.29 0.60
CA ARG A 1 1.37 5.84 -0.22
C ARG A 1 1.14 4.40 -0.68
N HIS A 2 1.82 3.90 -1.73
CA HIS A 2 1.49 2.61 -2.36
C HIS A 2 1.92 1.33 -1.60
N LEU A 3 3.02 1.33 -0.84
CA LEU A 3 3.52 0.16 -0.08
C LEU A 3 3.62 -1.15 -0.89
N LEU A 4 3.98 -1.02 -2.17
CA LEU A 4 4.04 -2.08 -3.20
C LEU A 4 4.70 -3.38 -2.71
N THR A 5 5.80 -3.28 -1.97
CA THR A 5 6.64 -4.42 -1.60
C THR A 5 5.94 -5.44 -0.72
N GLY A 6 4.87 -5.06 -0.01
CA GLY A 6 4.15 -5.97 0.88
C GLY A 6 2.93 -6.67 0.27
N TRP A 7 2.54 -6.35 -0.97
CA TRP A 7 1.32 -6.93 -1.55
C TRP A 7 1.32 -7.12 -3.08
N TYR A 8 2.15 -6.41 -3.83
CA TYR A 8 2.06 -6.41 -5.28
C TYR A 8 2.40 -7.78 -5.88
N GLY A 9 1.50 -8.31 -6.70
CA GLY A 9 1.63 -9.63 -7.34
C GLY A 9 0.92 -10.75 -6.60
N ILE A 10 0.52 -10.55 -5.33
CA ILE A 10 -0.22 -11.56 -4.56
C ILE A 10 -1.59 -11.82 -5.19
N GLY A 11 -2.34 -10.77 -5.53
CA GLY A 11 -3.64 -10.91 -6.18
C GLY A 11 -3.55 -11.65 -7.51
N SER A 12 -2.58 -11.28 -8.34
CA SER A 12 -2.28 -11.98 -9.59
C SER A 12 -1.93 -13.46 -9.37
N ALA A 13 -1.10 -13.79 -8.37
CA ALA A 13 -0.72 -15.16 -8.05
C ALA A 13 -1.91 -16.00 -7.58
N LEU A 14 -2.73 -15.48 -6.66
CA LEU A 14 -3.94 -16.14 -6.18
C LEU A 14 -4.95 -16.36 -7.31
N SER A 15 -5.18 -15.32 -8.13
CA SER A 15 -6.09 -15.39 -9.27
C SER A 15 -5.64 -16.43 -10.29
N ALA A 16 -4.35 -16.46 -10.64
CA ALA A 16 -3.80 -17.43 -11.58
C ALA A 16 -3.90 -18.87 -11.04
N PHE A 17 -3.60 -19.07 -9.75
CA PHE A 17 -3.72 -20.36 -9.11
C PHE A 17 -5.15 -20.91 -9.16
N VAL A 18 -6.13 -20.07 -8.81
CA VAL A 18 -7.56 -20.43 -8.85
C VAL A 18 -8.04 -20.67 -10.28
N ALA A 19 -7.59 -19.87 -11.25
CA ALA A 19 -7.97 -20.06 -12.66
C ALA A 19 -7.54 -21.43 -13.21
N VAL A 20 -6.40 -21.96 -12.76
CA VAL A 20 -5.88 -23.27 -13.17
C VAL A 20 -6.52 -24.42 -12.38
N ARG A 21 -6.78 -24.22 -11.07
CA ARG A 21 -7.20 -25.29 -10.16
C ARG A 21 -8.70 -25.34 -9.86
N GLY A 22 -9.46 -24.32 -10.27
CA GLY A 22 -10.89 -24.20 -9.99
C GLY A 22 -11.20 -24.14 -8.49
N GLU A 23 -12.38 -24.64 -8.11
CA GLU A 23 -12.86 -24.67 -6.72
C GLU A 23 -11.91 -25.41 -5.77
N VAL A 24 -11.30 -26.52 -6.21
CA VAL A 24 -10.33 -27.26 -5.40
C VAL A 24 -9.14 -26.39 -5.00
N GLY A 25 -8.73 -25.46 -5.88
CA GLY A 25 -7.70 -24.47 -5.58
C GLY A 25 -8.13 -23.47 -4.51
N ARG A 26 -9.37 -22.96 -4.59
CA ARG A 26 -9.94 -22.06 -3.58
C ARG A 26 -10.01 -22.72 -2.22
N ASP A 27 -10.52 -23.94 -2.15
CA ASP A 27 -10.62 -24.70 -0.90
C ASP A 27 -9.24 -24.96 -0.29
N LEU A 28 -8.23 -25.21 -1.13
CA LEU A 28 -6.86 -25.39 -0.64
C LEU A 28 -6.31 -24.09 -0.03
N LEU A 29 -6.52 -22.94 -0.66
CA LEU A 29 -6.10 -21.65 -0.11
C LEU A 29 -6.77 -21.37 1.24
N ALA A 30 -8.07 -21.63 1.35
CA ALA A 30 -8.80 -21.51 2.61
C ALA A 30 -8.23 -22.43 3.71
N ARG A 31 -8.01 -23.72 3.39
CA ARG A 31 -7.37 -24.66 4.33
C ARG A 31 -5.95 -24.25 4.71
N MET A 32 -5.17 -23.72 3.78
CA MET A 32 -3.83 -23.22 4.06
C MET A 32 -3.89 -22.01 5.00
N PHE A 33 -4.83 -21.11 4.81
CA PHE A 33 -5.03 -19.97 5.70
C PHE A 33 -5.42 -20.41 7.12
N GLU A 34 -6.26 -21.45 7.25
CA GLU A 34 -6.67 -21.98 8.54
C GLU A 34 -5.56 -22.77 9.25
N HIS A 35 -4.86 -23.64 8.53
CA HIS A 35 -3.98 -24.65 9.13
C HIS A 35 -2.48 -24.40 8.95
N SER A 36 -2.06 -23.60 7.96
CA SER A 36 -0.65 -23.26 7.76
C SER A 36 -0.31 -21.91 8.38
N ARG A 37 0.42 -21.95 9.50
CA ARG A 37 0.91 -20.74 10.18
C ARG A 37 1.72 -19.83 9.27
N PHE A 38 2.52 -20.41 8.37
CA PHE A 38 3.35 -19.65 7.44
C PHE A 38 2.52 -18.92 6.40
N PHE A 39 1.56 -19.60 5.77
CA PHE A 39 0.69 -18.98 4.78
C PHE A 39 -0.19 -17.90 5.42
N ARG A 40 -0.75 -18.19 6.61
CA ARG A 40 -1.51 -17.21 7.37
C ARG A 40 -0.69 -15.96 7.70
N LEU A 41 0.57 -16.11 8.09
CA LEU A 41 1.45 -14.96 8.35
C LEU A 41 1.61 -14.07 7.11
N ILE A 42 1.85 -14.66 5.93
CA ILE A 42 1.98 -13.90 4.68
C ILE A 42 0.68 -13.13 4.36
N VAL A 43 -0.46 -13.80 4.49
CA VAL A 43 -1.78 -13.19 4.26
C VAL A 43 -2.05 -12.06 5.25
N ASP A 44 -1.73 -12.27 6.53
CA ASP A 44 -1.90 -11.28 7.60
C ASP A 44 -1.04 -10.02 7.35
N GLU A 45 0.20 -10.19 6.87
CA GLU A 45 1.07 -9.06 6.53
C GLU A 45 0.63 -8.33 5.26
N ALA A 46 0.18 -9.06 4.24
CA ALA A 46 -0.40 -8.46 3.04
C ALA A 46 -1.67 -7.67 3.39
N GLU A 47 -2.55 -8.23 4.21
CA GLU A 47 -3.80 -7.61 4.68
C GLU A 47 -3.53 -6.28 5.41
N LYS A 48 -2.58 -6.27 6.36
CA LYS A 48 -2.19 -5.05 7.09
C LYS A 48 -1.53 -4.02 6.17
N THR A 49 -0.71 -4.45 5.22
CA THR A 49 -0.05 -3.53 4.28
C THR A 49 -1.05 -2.90 3.31
N LEU A 50 -2.00 -3.68 2.80
CA LEU A 50 -3.09 -3.18 1.95
C LEU A 50 -3.96 -2.16 2.69
N TYR A 51 -4.19 -2.35 3.99
CA TYR A 51 -4.94 -1.42 4.82
C TYR A 51 -4.22 -0.08 5.02
N GLN A 52 -2.88 -0.09 5.10
CA GLN A 52 -2.08 1.14 5.19
C GLN A 52 -1.89 1.84 3.84
N ALA A 53 -1.99 1.08 2.74
CA ALA A 53 -1.79 1.61 1.41
C ALA A 53 -2.92 2.59 1.05
N ASP A 54 -2.52 3.70 0.43
CA ASP A 54 -3.43 4.74 -0.04
C ASP A 54 -3.07 5.07 -1.49
N MET A 55 -3.98 4.72 -2.39
CA MET A 55 -3.85 4.89 -3.84
C MET A 55 -4.07 6.35 -4.27
N GLU A 56 -4.84 7.14 -3.53
CA GLU A 56 -5.02 8.57 -3.80
C GLU A 56 -3.73 9.33 -3.52
N ILE A 57 -3.10 9.08 -2.38
CA ILE A 57 -1.75 9.59 -2.09
C ILE A 57 -0.75 9.07 -3.12
N ALA A 58 -0.78 7.77 -3.47
CA ALA A 58 0.13 7.22 -4.49
C ALA A 58 -0.02 7.93 -5.85
N ARG A 59 -1.24 8.31 -6.23
CA ARG A 59 -1.54 9.08 -7.44
C ARG A 59 -0.91 10.48 -7.41
N LEU A 60 -0.88 11.14 -6.25
CA LEU A 60 -0.20 12.43 -6.09
C LEU A 60 1.30 12.32 -6.37
N TYR A 61 1.97 11.29 -5.85
CA TYR A 61 3.39 11.03 -6.13
C TYR A 61 3.63 10.67 -7.60
N ALA A 62 2.73 9.88 -8.21
CA ALA A 62 2.81 9.57 -9.64
C ALA A 62 2.75 10.84 -10.51
N GLY A 63 2.00 11.86 -10.07
CA GLY A 63 1.95 13.17 -10.72
C GLY A 63 3.24 13.99 -10.66
N LEU A 64 4.27 13.55 -9.93
CA LEU A 64 5.60 14.16 -9.93
C LEU A 64 6.50 13.67 -11.07
N VAL A 65 6.06 12.65 -11.83
CA VAL A 65 6.83 12.06 -12.93
C VAL A 65 6.62 12.87 -14.20
N SER A 66 7.71 13.27 -14.86
CA SER A 66 7.66 14.13 -16.05
C SER A 66 7.01 13.44 -17.25
N ASP A 67 7.22 12.13 -17.43
CA ASP A 67 6.53 11.33 -18.44
C ASP A 67 5.14 10.96 -17.93
N SER A 68 4.13 11.75 -18.32
CA SER A 68 2.75 11.56 -17.87
C SER A 68 2.13 10.25 -18.34
N ASP A 69 2.56 9.74 -19.49
CA ASP A 69 1.99 8.52 -20.07
C ASP A 69 2.56 7.28 -19.38
N ALA A 70 3.86 7.26 -19.10
CA ALA A 70 4.46 6.25 -18.24
C ALA A 70 3.87 6.28 -16.83
N ALA A 71 3.69 7.47 -16.25
CA ALA A 71 3.10 7.63 -14.92
C ALA A 71 1.68 7.02 -14.85
N LYS A 72 0.80 7.39 -15.79
CA LYS A 72 -0.57 6.86 -15.87
C LYS A 72 -0.58 5.35 -16.08
N ARG A 73 0.21 4.85 -17.04
CA ARG A 73 0.27 3.42 -17.36
C ARG A 73 0.74 2.57 -16.17
N ILE A 74 1.81 2.99 -15.50
CA ILE A 74 2.36 2.27 -14.34
C ILE A 74 1.42 2.36 -13.15
N PHE A 75 0.88 3.55 -12.86
CA PHE A 75 -0.09 3.73 -11.78
C PHE A 75 -1.33 2.87 -11.98
N ALA A 76 -1.88 2.80 -13.20
CA ALA A 76 -3.04 1.97 -13.50
C ALA A 76 -2.78 0.47 -13.23
N ARG A 77 -1.57 -0.03 -13.53
CA ARG A 77 -1.18 -1.41 -13.21
C ARG A 77 -1.11 -1.64 -11.70
N ILE A 78 -0.55 -0.68 -10.95
CA ILE A 78 -0.47 -0.74 -9.48
C ILE A 78 -1.87 -0.70 -8.86
N ALA A 79 -2.72 0.23 -9.27
CA ALA A 79 -4.08 0.36 -8.76
C ALA A 79 -4.94 -0.88 -9.10
N GLY A 80 -4.76 -1.44 -10.30
CA GLY A 80 -5.43 -2.68 -10.70
C GLY A 80 -5.02 -3.88 -9.84
N GLU A 81 -3.73 -4.06 -9.60
CA GLU A 81 -3.23 -5.11 -8.70
C GLU A 81 -3.67 -4.87 -7.24
N TYR A 82 -3.76 -3.62 -6.80
CA TYR A 82 -4.22 -3.26 -5.45
C TYR A 82 -5.64 -3.75 -5.23
N GLU A 83 -6.57 -3.41 -6.13
CA GLU A 83 -7.97 -3.83 -5.99
C GLU A 83 -8.13 -5.35 -6.14
N LEU A 84 -7.39 -5.98 -7.07
CA LEU A 84 -7.40 -7.43 -7.22
C LEU A 84 -6.94 -8.11 -5.93
N THR A 85 -5.83 -7.67 -5.37
CA THR A 85 -5.26 -8.24 -4.14
C THR A 85 -6.18 -7.98 -2.95
N ARG A 86 -6.69 -6.75 -2.79
CA ARG A 86 -7.63 -6.37 -1.73
C ARG A 86 -8.86 -7.28 -1.72
N ARG A 87 -9.47 -7.49 -2.90
CA ARG A 87 -10.63 -8.36 -3.03
C ARG A 87 -10.30 -9.81 -2.65
N LEU A 88 -9.27 -10.40 -3.24
CA LEU A 88 -8.95 -11.82 -3.02
C LEU A 88 -8.49 -12.11 -1.59
N ILE A 89 -7.76 -11.17 -0.97
CA ILE A 89 -7.41 -11.27 0.45
C ILE A 89 -8.66 -11.15 1.32
N GLY A 90 -9.55 -10.18 1.06
CA GLY A 90 -10.81 -10.05 1.80
C GLY A 90 -11.71 -11.28 1.69
N ASP A 91 -11.80 -11.88 0.50
CA ASP A 91 -12.52 -13.13 0.28
C ASP A 91 -11.91 -14.29 1.10
N LEU A 92 -10.59 -14.36 1.19
CA LEU A 92 -9.85 -15.38 1.92
C LEU A 92 -9.93 -15.20 3.45
N THR A 93 -9.91 -13.95 3.93
CA THR A 93 -9.93 -13.63 5.36
C THR A 93 -11.34 -13.45 5.92
N GLY A 94 -12.36 -13.40 5.05
CA GLY A 94 -13.77 -13.40 5.41
C GLY A 94 -14.35 -12.02 5.75
N GLY A 95 -13.82 -10.93 5.20
CA GLY A 95 -14.37 -9.59 5.43
C GLY A 95 -13.50 -8.42 5.01
N ASP A 96 -13.78 -7.27 5.60
CA ASP A 96 -13.02 -6.04 5.38
C ASP A 96 -11.58 -6.17 5.90
N LEU A 97 -10.65 -5.52 5.20
CA LEU A 97 -9.24 -5.60 5.55
C LEU A 97 -8.96 -5.16 6.99
N SER A 98 -8.14 -5.96 7.66
CA SER A 98 -7.59 -5.71 9.00
C SER A 98 -8.62 -5.66 10.13
N GLU A 99 -9.86 -6.11 9.92
CA GLU A 99 -10.85 -6.28 11.00
C GLU A 99 -10.35 -7.25 12.08
N ARG A 100 -9.56 -8.25 11.68
CA ARG A 100 -8.90 -9.21 12.58
C ARG A 100 -7.82 -8.58 13.47
N PHE A 101 -7.44 -7.32 13.21
CA PHE A 101 -6.37 -6.60 13.93
C PHE A 101 -6.87 -5.26 14.51
N PRO A 102 -7.84 -5.25 15.45
CA PRO A 102 -8.51 -4.03 15.91
C PRO A 102 -7.59 -3.03 16.62
N MET A 103 -6.52 -3.51 17.27
CA MET A 103 -5.50 -2.62 17.86
C MET A 103 -4.68 -1.89 16.80
N PHE A 104 -4.27 -2.61 15.75
CA PHE A 104 -3.54 -2.05 14.63
C PHE A 104 -4.41 -1.05 13.86
N LYS A 105 -5.65 -1.44 13.55
CA LYS A 105 -6.63 -0.60 12.86
C LYS A 105 -6.84 0.74 13.58
N ARG A 106 -7.17 0.69 14.89
CA ARG A 106 -7.35 1.90 15.71
C ARG A 106 -6.11 2.79 15.76
N ARG A 107 -4.92 2.20 15.87
CA ARG A 107 -3.66 2.96 15.89
C ARG A 107 -3.39 3.64 14.55
N PHE A 108 -3.59 2.94 13.44
CA PHE A 108 -3.38 3.52 12.12
C PHE A 108 -4.41 4.62 11.84
N ASP A 109 -5.68 4.38 12.16
CA ASP A 109 -6.77 5.31 11.91
C ASP A 109 -6.63 6.62 12.71
N SER A 110 -6.07 6.57 13.92
CA SER A 110 -5.80 7.78 14.72
C SER A 110 -4.72 8.67 14.10
N LEU A 111 -3.81 8.09 13.31
CA LEU A 111 -2.70 8.79 12.64
C LEU A 111 -3.01 9.14 11.19
N ARG A 112 -3.99 8.49 10.56
CA ARG A 112 -4.26 8.55 9.11
C ARG A 112 -4.35 9.98 8.58
N ARG A 113 -5.15 10.85 9.21
CA ARG A 113 -5.30 12.25 8.77
C ARG A 113 -3.97 13.02 8.79
N GLN A 114 -3.20 12.86 9.86
CA GLN A 114 -1.88 13.53 9.97
C GLN A 114 -0.92 12.98 8.92
N MET A 115 -0.95 11.68 8.66
CA MET A 115 -0.14 11.05 7.61
C MET A 115 -0.50 11.57 6.21
N ASP A 116 -1.78 11.75 5.91
CA ASP A 116 -2.23 12.29 4.64
C ASP A 116 -1.73 13.73 4.41
N ASP A 117 -1.78 14.56 5.46
CA ASP A 117 -1.29 15.94 5.41
C ASP A 117 0.23 15.98 5.17
N ILE A 118 0.99 15.14 5.88
CA ILE A 118 2.45 15.06 5.71
C ILE A 118 2.81 14.53 4.32
N HIS A 119 2.06 13.57 3.78
CA HIS A 119 2.26 13.08 2.42
C HIS A 119 2.00 14.17 1.38
N ARG A 120 0.92 14.95 1.50
CA ARG A 120 0.64 16.07 0.59
C ARG A 120 1.73 17.13 0.65
N LEU A 121 2.13 17.52 1.85
CA LEU A 121 3.25 18.45 2.07
C LEU A 121 4.55 17.92 1.43
N GLN A 122 4.85 16.63 1.60
CA GLN A 122 6.03 16.02 0.97
C GLN A 122 5.97 16.08 -0.55
N VAL A 123 4.80 15.86 -1.16
CA VAL A 123 4.63 15.98 -2.61
C VAL A 123 4.92 17.39 -3.09
N ASP A 124 4.45 18.42 -2.38
CA ASP A 124 4.70 19.82 -2.74
C ASP A 124 6.19 20.19 -2.55
N LEU A 125 6.81 19.80 -1.43
CA LEU A 125 8.25 19.98 -1.21
C LEU A 125 9.09 19.29 -2.29
N LEU A 126 8.69 18.11 -2.76
CA LEU A 126 9.37 17.42 -3.87
C LEU A 126 9.25 18.19 -5.19
N ARG A 127 8.11 18.85 -5.45
CA ARG A 127 7.98 19.74 -6.61
C ARG A 127 8.94 20.90 -6.50
N ASP A 128 8.95 21.58 -5.36
CA ASP A 128 9.75 22.79 -5.16
C ASP A 128 11.25 22.51 -5.24
N VAL A 129 11.71 21.44 -4.59
CA VAL A 129 13.13 21.02 -4.63
C VAL A 129 13.58 20.69 -6.05
N ARG A 130 12.74 19.99 -6.84
CA ARG A 130 13.03 19.64 -8.24
C ARG A 130 13.01 20.86 -9.16
N ALA A 131 12.09 21.78 -8.94
CA ALA A 131 11.93 23.00 -9.73
C ALA A 131 12.90 24.12 -9.31
N ARG A 132 13.54 24.01 -8.14
CA ARG A 132 14.41 25.02 -7.53
C ARG A 132 13.67 26.36 -7.26
N THR A 133 12.40 26.29 -6.89
CA THR A 133 11.51 27.45 -6.68
C THR A 133 11.61 28.07 -5.29
N MET A 134 12.25 27.38 -4.34
CA MET A 134 12.46 27.83 -2.96
C MET A 134 13.96 27.85 -2.59
N ASP A 135 14.28 28.41 -1.43
CA ASP A 135 15.60 28.23 -0.82
C ASP A 135 15.91 26.73 -0.66
N GLN A 136 16.89 26.25 -1.42
CA GLN A 136 17.14 24.83 -1.57
C GLN A 136 17.53 24.15 -0.26
N LYS A 137 18.22 24.87 0.63
CA LYS A 137 18.58 24.34 1.95
C LYS A 137 17.33 24.13 2.80
N ARG A 138 16.49 25.16 2.96
CA ARG A 138 15.23 25.06 3.72
C ARG A 138 14.28 24.00 3.17
N ALA A 139 14.13 23.93 1.84
CA ALA A 139 13.25 22.95 1.20
C ALA A 139 13.76 21.51 1.41
N THR A 140 15.07 21.29 1.33
CA THR A 140 15.68 19.98 1.61
C THR A 140 15.54 19.59 3.09
N ASP A 141 15.79 20.52 4.01
CA ASP A 141 15.64 20.28 5.45
C ASP A 141 14.19 19.89 5.80
N ALA A 142 13.20 20.62 5.26
CA ALA A 142 11.78 20.30 5.44
C ALA A 142 11.40 18.95 4.81
N LEU A 143 11.95 18.62 3.64
CA LEU A 143 11.74 17.32 3.00
C LEU A 143 12.26 16.18 3.87
N LEU A 144 13.47 16.31 4.46
CA LEU A 144 14.02 15.31 5.38
C LEU A 144 13.15 15.12 6.62
N VAL A 145 12.60 16.20 7.19
CA VAL A 145 11.64 16.10 8.29
C VAL A 145 10.39 15.32 7.86
N SER A 146 9.83 15.59 6.68
CA SER A 146 8.66 14.85 6.18
C SER A 146 8.93 13.35 6.01
N ILE A 147 10.14 12.98 5.55
CA ILE A 147 10.57 11.57 5.42
C ILE A 147 10.58 10.91 6.81
N ASN A 148 11.18 11.57 7.81
CA ASN A 148 11.25 11.05 9.17
C ASN A 148 9.87 10.90 9.80
N CYS A 149 8.99 11.88 9.63
CA CYS A 149 7.62 11.81 10.13
C CYS A 149 6.83 10.65 9.51
N ILE A 150 6.92 10.48 8.18
CA ILE A 150 6.25 9.37 7.48
C ILE A 150 6.80 8.02 7.95
N SER A 151 8.12 7.90 8.09
CA SER A 151 8.77 6.67 8.57
C SER A 151 8.32 6.31 9.98
N ALA A 152 8.24 7.30 10.88
CA ALA A 152 7.78 7.08 12.25
C ALA A 152 6.29 6.73 12.33
N GLY A 153 5.47 7.35 11.49
CA GLY A 153 4.02 7.15 11.46
C GLY A 153 3.58 5.81 10.88
N LEU A 154 4.24 5.35 9.81
CA LEU A 154 3.95 4.03 9.20
C LEU A 154 4.52 2.88 10.04
N GLY A 155 5.64 3.09 10.74
CA GLY A 155 6.30 2.04 11.50
C GLY A 155 6.85 0.94 10.58
N TRP A 156 6.40 -0.30 10.77
CA TRP A 156 6.87 -1.46 10.02
C TRP A 156 6.04 -1.68 8.74
N THR A 157 6.70 -1.92 7.62
CA THR A 157 6.08 -2.00 6.28
C THR A 157 6.57 -3.18 5.43
N GLY A 158 7.36 -4.09 6.01
CA GLY A 158 8.00 -5.23 5.35
C GLY A 158 9.20 -5.74 6.13
#